data_AF-G2WUC7-F1
#
_entry.id   AF-G2WUC7-F1
#
_cell.length_a   1.000
_cell.length_b   1.000
_cell.length_c   1.000
_cell.angle_alpha   90.00
_cell.angle_beta   90.00
_cell.angle_gamma   90.00
#
_symmetry.space_group_name_H-M   'P 1'
#
loop_
_entity.id
_entity.type
_entity.pdbx_description
1 polymer ?
#
loop_
_entity_poly.entity_id
_entity_poly.type
_entity_poly.pdbx_seq_one_letter_code
_entity_poly.pdbx_strand_id
1 'polypeptide(L)'
;MARARCSRILLRPATRSYATANKPPSAVANFYKTFTRPTLKVLLMATLTYQIAYLAWTKLEMDEIKAERTQEVQTLEAQVDELRKGQQMEKK
;
A
#
# COMPACT_ATOMS: atom_id res chain seq x y z
N MET A 1 26.29 -5.58 60.63
CA MET A 1 26.13 -6.13 59.27
C MET A 1 24.66 -6.46 59.01
N ALA A 2 24.20 -6.21 57.78
CA ALA A 2 22.99 -6.74 57.11
C ALA A 2 21.61 -6.22 57.57
N ARG A 3 20.64 -5.87 56.71
CA ARG A 3 20.53 -5.80 55.24
C ARG A 3 19.32 -4.89 54.94
N ALA A 4 19.49 -3.93 54.02
CA ALA A 4 18.38 -3.12 53.51
C ALA A 4 17.40 -3.99 52.72
N ARG A 5 16.12 -3.98 53.10
CA ARG A 5 15.04 -4.58 52.31
C ARG A 5 14.56 -3.55 51.29
N CYS A 6 15.13 -3.62 50.09
CA CYS A 6 14.63 -2.89 48.93
C CYS A 6 13.28 -3.52 48.51
N SER A 7 12.16 -2.84 48.82
CA SER A 7 10.85 -3.20 48.30
C SER A 7 10.80 -2.94 46.80
N ARG A 8 10.74 -4.02 46.00
CA ARG A 8 10.44 -3.93 44.57
C ARG A 8 8.99 -3.50 44.41
N ILE A 9 8.76 -2.22 44.15
CA ILE A 9 7.47 -1.73 43.65
C ILE A 9 7.32 -2.30 42.24
N LEU A 10 6.53 -3.36 42.10
CA LEU A 10 6.09 -3.84 40.80
C LEU A 10 5.09 -2.82 40.25
N LEU A 11 5.53 -2.03 39.27
CA LEU A 11 4.65 -1.16 38.48
C LEU A 11 3.67 -2.05 37.71
N ARG A 12 2.45 -2.20 38.24
CA ARG A 12 1.35 -2.87 37.54
C ARG A 12 0.99 -2.01 36.33
N PRO A 13 1.10 -2.49 35.08
CA PRO A 13 0.65 -1.71 33.94
C PRO A 13 -0.85 -1.46 34.10
N ALA A 14 -1.25 -0.19 34.10
CA ALA A 14 -2.65 0.19 34.09
C ALA A 14 -3.28 -0.30 32.78
N THR A 15 -3.94 -1.45 32.82
CA THR A 15 -4.75 -1.93 31.69
C THR A 15 -5.89 -0.94 31.50
N ARG A 16 -5.79 -0.15 30.43
CA ARG A 16 -6.83 0.78 30.00
C ARG A 16 -8.13 0.01 29.77
N SER A 17 -9.07 0.13 30.71
CA SER A 17 -10.40 -0.43 30.56
C SER A 17 -11.27 0.56 29.81
N TYR A 18 -11.73 0.17 28.62
CA TYR A 18 -12.67 0.98 27.83
C TYR A 18 -14.06 0.88 28.46
N ALA A 19 -14.81 1.98 28.57
CA ALA A 19 -16.16 2.01 29.15
C ALA A 19 -17.18 1.10 28.41
N THR A 20 -16.79 0.53 27.27
CA THR A 20 -17.56 -0.46 26.50
C THR A 20 -17.20 -1.92 26.82
N ALA A 21 -16.15 -2.18 27.60
CA ALA A 21 -15.66 -3.53 27.90
C ALA A 21 -16.68 -4.40 28.66
N ASN A 22 -17.57 -3.76 29.44
CA ASN A 22 -18.57 -4.45 30.27
C ASN A 22 -19.98 -4.43 29.66
N LYS A 23 -20.17 -3.88 28.45
CA LYS A 23 -21.48 -3.90 27.80
C LYS A 23 -21.67 -5.23 27.07
N PRO A 24 -22.76 -5.99 27.31
CA PRO A 24 -23.02 -7.19 26.56
C PRO A 24 -23.08 -6.85 25.06
N PRO A 25 -22.39 -7.60 24.19
CA PRO A 25 -22.40 -7.31 22.77
C PRO A 25 -23.84 -7.41 22.24
N SER A 26 -24.29 -6.38 21.53
CA SER A 26 -25.59 -6.40 20.85
C SER A 26 -25.66 -7.60 19.89
N ALA A 27 -26.82 -8.27 19.83
CA ALA A 27 -27.03 -9.41 18.95
C ALA A 27 -26.67 -9.09 17.48
N VAL A 28 -26.95 -7.85 17.05
CA VAL A 28 -26.61 -7.34 15.72
C VAL A 28 -25.09 -7.24 15.54
N ALA A 29 -24.36 -6.77 16.56
CA ALA A 29 -22.90 -6.67 16.51
C ALA A 29 -22.24 -8.06 16.40
N ASN A 30 -22.80 -9.08 17.06
CA ASN A 30 -22.33 -10.45 16.93
C ASN A 30 -22.55 -11.00 15.52
N PHE A 31 -23.72 -10.77 14.91
CA PHE A 31 -24.03 -11.22 13.54
C PHE A 31 -23.02 -10.69 12.50
N TYR A 32 -22.73 -9.39 12.53
CA TYR A 32 -21.74 -8.79 11.61
C TYR A 32 -20.32 -9.32 11.87
N LYS A 33 -19.98 -9.63 13.12
CA LYS A 33 -18.68 -10.17 13.49
C LYS A 33 -18.50 -11.61 13.03
N THR A 34 -19.55 -12.43 13.09
CA THR A 34 -19.49 -13.86 12.75
C THR A 34 -19.66 -14.13 11.26
N PHE A 35 -20.59 -13.44 10.58
CA PHE A 35 -20.93 -13.78 9.19
C PHE A 35 -20.39 -12.77 8.19
N THR A 36 -20.56 -11.47 8.47
CA THR A 36 -20.22 -10.44 7.49
C THR A 36 -18.71 -10.21 7.43
N ARG A 37 -18.02 -10.20 8.57
CA ARG A 37 -16.57 -9.93 8.61
C ARG A 37 -15.74 -10.99 7.85
N PRO A 38 -15.97 -12.31 8.00
CA PRO A 38 -15.27 -13.30 7.21
C PRO A 38 -15.66 -13.26 5.73
N THR A 39 -16.96 -13.15 5.43
CA THR A 39 -17.47 -13.11 4.05
C THR A 39 -16.91 -11.92 3.29
N LEU A 40 -16.93 -10.73 3.89
CA LEU A 40 -16.36 -9.53 3.28
C LEU A 40 -14.85 -9.67 3.10
N LYS A 41 -14.14 -10.26 4.06
CA LYS A 41 -12.69 -10.48 3.94
C LYS A 41 -12.37 -11.37 2.74
N VAL A 42 -13.11 -12.47 2.56
CA VAL A 42 -12.92 -13.39 1.43
C VAL A 42 -13.30 -12.72 0.12
N LEU A 43 -14.44 -12.00 0.07
CA LEU A 43 -14.87 -11.28 -1.12
C LEU A 43 -13.81 -10.25 -1.56
N LEU A 44 -13.30 -9.44 -0.62
CA LEU A 44 -12.28 -8.44 -0.92
C LEU A 44 -10.95 -9.07 -1.32
N MET A 45 -10.55 -10.17 -0.69
CA MET A 45 -9.34 -10.89 -1.11
C MET A 45 -9.51 -11.49 -2.50
N ALA A 46 -10.66 -12.12 -2.78
CA ALA A 46 -10.94 -12.71 -4.08
C ALA A 46 -10.95 -11.66 -5.19
N THR A 47 -11.64 -10.52 -4.98
CA THR A 47 -11.64 -9.43 -5.96
C THR A 47 -10.24 -8.86 -6.12
N LEU A 48 -9.50 -8.60 -5.04
CA LEU A 48 -8.14 -8.08 -5.10
C LEU A 48 -7.20 -9.03 -5.85
N THR A 49 -7.28 -10.34 -5.62
CA THR A 49 -6.49 -11.33 -6.36
C THR A 49 -6.80 -11.29 -7.85
N TYR A 50 -8.08 -11.21 -8.22
CA TYR A 50 -8.48 -11.06 -9.62
C TYR A 50 -7.95 -9.75 -10.22
N GLN A 51 -8.05 -8.63 -9.49
CA GLN A 51 -7.53 -7.34 -9.96
C GLN A 51 -6.02 -7.39 -10.19
N ILE A 52 -5.26 -8.00 -9.27
CA ILE A 52 -3.80 -8.14 -9.43
C ILE A 52 -3.47 -9.03 -10.64
N ALA A 53 -4.17 -10.14 -10.83
CA ALA A 53 -3.95 -11.01 -11.97
C ALA A 53 -4.28 -10.31 -13.30
N TYR A 54 -5.39 -9.58 -13.35
CA TYR A 54 -5.79 -8.80 -14.53
C TYR A 54 -4.78 -7.68 -14.83
N LEU A 55 -4.36 -6.94 -13.81
CA LEU A 55 -3.33 -5.90 -13.98
C LEU A 55 -1.99 -6.50 -14.40
N ALA A 56 -1.60 -7.65 -13.85
CA ALA A 56 -0.38 -8.34 -14.26
C ALA A 56 -0.44 -8.73 -15.75
N TRP A 57 -1.58 -9.25 -16.20
CA TRP A 57 -1.82 -9.56 -17.62
C TRP A 57 -1.68 -8.30 -18.49
N THR A 58 -2.41 -7.23 -18.16
CA THR A 58 -2.37 -5.98 -18.95
C THR A 58 -1.00 -5.29 -18.89
N LYS A 59 -0.25 -5.43 -17.79
CA LYS A 59 1.10 -4.85 -17.67
C LYS A 59 2.12 -5.54 -18.56
N LEU A 60 2.06 -6.87 -18.68
CA LEU A 60 2.94 -7.61 -19.59
C LEU A 60 2.77 -7.14 -21.03
N GLU A 61 1.53 -6.91 -21.47
CA GLU A 61 1.24 -6.39 -22.81
C GLU A 61 1.73 -4.93 -23.00
N MET A 62 1.63 -4.10 -21.95
CA MET A 62 2.05 -2.70 -22.03
C MET A 62 3.57 -2.52 -21.97
N ASP A 63 4.31 -3.41 -21.32
CA ASP A 63 5.75 -3.24 -21.12
C ASP A 63 6.53 -3.31 -22.45
N GLU A 64 6.10 -4.15 -23.40
CA GLU A 64 6.68 -4.21 -24.75
C GLU A 64 6.42 -2.90 -25.53
N ILE A 65 5.16 -2.46 -25.57
CA ILE A 65 4.77 -1.23 -26.27
C ILE A 65 5.48 -0.01 -25.67
N LYS A 66 5.61 0.04 -24.34
CA LYS A 66 6.24 1.17 -23.67
C LYS A 66 7.74 1.25 -23.97
N ALA A 67 8.42 0.11 -24.14
CA ALA A 67 9.82 0.08 -24.52
C ALA A 67 10.04 0.69 -25.92
N GLU A 68 9.24 0.28 -26.91
CA GLU A 68 9.31 0.81 -28.27
C GLU A 68 9.02 2.32 -28.31
N ARG A 69 7.93 2.74 -27.65
CA ARG A 69 7.56 4.17 -27.59
C ARG A 69 8.62 5.02 -26.91
N THR A 70 9.29 4.49 -25.88
CA THR A 70 10.36 5.22 -25.19
C THR A 70 11.57 5.40 -26.10
N GLN A 71 11.90 4.40 -26.92
CA GLN A 71 12.97 4.52 -27.91
C GLN A 71 12.62 5.53 -29.00
N GLU A 72 11.39 5.49 -29.53
CA GLU A 72 10.90 6.48 -30.50
C GLU A 72 11.02 7.90 -29.94
N VAL A 73 10.58 8.14 -28.70
CA VAL A 73 10.70 9.45 -28.06
C VAL A 73 12.15 9.90 -27.93
N GLN A 74 13.06 9.03 -27.50
CA GLN A 74 14.48 9.37 -27.39
C GLN A 74 15.11 9.75 -28.74
N THR A 75 14.77 9.02 -29.80
CA THR A 75 15.27 9.33 -31.15
C THR A 75 14.74 10.66 -31.68
N LEU A 76 13.48 10.98 -31.37
CA LEU A 76 12.88 12.27 -31.74
C LEU A 76 13.49 13.41 -30.93
N GLU A 77 13.72 13.23 -29.63
CA GLU A 77 14.39 14.21 -28.78
C GLU A 77 15.81 14.52 -29.29
N ALA A 78 16.58 13.49 -29.68
CA ALA A 78 17.90 13.67 -30.25
C ALA A 78 17.89 14.48 -31.55
N GLN A 79 16.94 14.18 -32.46
CA GLN A 79 16.78 14.93 -33.72
C GLN A 79 16.39 16.39 -33.48
N VAL A 80 15.48 16.65 -32.53
CA VAL A 80 15.09 18.01 -32.16
C VAL A 80 16.28 18.78 -31.60
N ASP A 81 17.11 18.16 -30.77
CA ASP A 81 18.31 18.78 -30.22
C ASP A 81 19.36 19.08 -31.29
N GLU A 82 19.57 18.19 -32.26
CA GLU A 82 20.45 18.45 -33.40
C GLU A 82 19.96 19.61 -34.25
N LEU A 83 18.67 19.65 -34.59
CA LEU A 83 18.07 20.74 -35.35
C LEU A 83 18.15 22.07 -34.59
N ARG A 84 17.91 22.06 -33.27
CA ARG A 84 18.08 23.25 -32.41
C ARG A 84 19.51 23.76 -32.42
N LYS A 85 20.51 22.87 -32.33
CA LYS A 85 21.93 23.24 -32.40
C LYS A 85 22.29 23.80 -33.78
N GLY A 86 21.81 23.19 -34.85
CA GLY A 86 21.99 23.69 -36.23
C GLY A 86 21.41 25.09 -36.43
N GLN A 87 20.18 25.34 -35.96
CA GLN A 87 19.56 26.67 -36.03
C GLN A 87 20.25 27.72 -35.14
N GLN A 88 20.87 27.30 -34.04
CA GLN A 88 21.68 28.22 -33.21
C GLN A 88 23.03 28.54 -33.85
N MET A 89 23.62 27.60 -34.61
CA MET A 89 24.86 27.85 -35.35
C MET A 89 24.63 28.73 -36.59
N GLU A 90 23.47 28.63 -37.25
CA GLU A 90 23.17 29.47 -38.41
C GLU A 90 22.83 30.93 -38.04
N LYS A 91 22.39 31.17 -36.80
CA LYS A 91 22.06 32.51 -36.29
C LYS A 91 23.23 33.24 -35.61
N LYS A 92 24.43 32.66 -35.59
CA LYS A 92 25.61 33.19 -34.89
C LYS A 92 26.68 33.63 -35.89
#